data_AF-A0A6P8C9A1-F1
#
_entry.id   AF-A0A6P8C9A1-F1
#
_cell.length_a   1.000
_cell.length_b   1.000
_cell.length_c   1.000
_cell.angle_alpha   90.00
_cell.angle_beta   90.00
_cell.angle_gamma   90.00
#
_symmetry.space_group_name_H-M   'P 1'
#
loop_
_entity.id
_entity.type
_entity.pdbx_description
1 polymer ?
#
loop_
_entity_poly.entity_id
_entity_poly.type
_entity_poly.pdbx_seq_one_letter_code
_entity_poly.pdbx_strand_id
1 'polypeptide(L)'
;MAASSSYPSGALTGTRFSDLQPPLSKPVLEAIREAGFEFCTPVQAATIPLLCSFKDVAVDAATGSGKTLAFVVPLVEILRRSSSPPKPHEVMGVIISPTRELSSQIYNVAQPFIATLSKIKSALLVGGVDVKADVKKMEEEGANLLIGTPGRLYDIMERMDVLDFRNFEILILDEADRLLDMGFQRQITSIISRLPKLRRTGLFSATQTEAVEELSKAGLRNPVRVEVRAESKPLNNSSQDSGSSKTPSGLHIEYLECEADKKPSQLIDYLMKNKSNKIIVYFMTCACVDYWGVVLPRLSALKGLSLIPLHGKMKQSVREKALSSFTTLSTGVLLCTDVAARGLDIPGVDCIVQEEEYVEFLRIRRVPLQERKCSDDAPDVVPQMRSAARKDRDVMEKGVRAFVSFIRAYKEHHCSYIFRWKELEIGKLAMGYGLLQLPGTPEVKLHSLSTEGFTPVEDINLEDIKYKDKSREKQRQKNLRAKKEAQQKVPKPQKPNKNPNPAPAAMKKKTAKQRRTAQTIEDEDELAREYRLLKKLKRGAIDEDEFAKLTGTEDLL
;
A
#
# COMPACT_ATOMS: atom_id res chain seq x y z
N MET A 1 38.40 -31.21 21.44
CA MET A 1 38.55 -30.59 20.11
C MET A 1 37.28 -29.80 19.85
N ALA A 2 37.34 -28.48 20.05
CA ALA A 2 36.20 -27.59 19.89
C ALA A 2 36.04 -27.25 18.40
N ALA A 3 34.88 -27.58 17.83
CA ALA A 3 34.52 -27.17 16.49
C ALA A 3 34.27 -25.65 16.51
N SER A 4 35.12 -24.91 15.80
CA SER A 4 34.93 -23.50 15.50
C SER A 4 33.69 -23.34 14.61
N SER A 5 32.56 -22.98 15.20
CA SER A 5 31.38 -22.57 14.45
C SER A 5 31.66 -21.20 13.83
N SER A 6 31.88 -21.17 12.52
CA SER A 6 31.95 -19.95 11.72
C SER A 6 30.67 -19.13 11.91
N TYR A 7 30.79 -17.94 12.51
CA TYR A 7 29.70 -16.99 12.69
C TYR A 7 29.05 -16.63 11.33
N PRO A 8 27.73 -16.79 11.15
CA PRO A 8 27.08 -16.38 9.91
C PRO A 8 26.71 -14.90 9.98
N SER A 9 27.29 -14.12 9.07
CA SER A 9 26.87 -12.76 8.65
C SER A 9 26.98 -11.62 9.67
N GLY A 10 27.48 -10.45 9.25
CA GLY A 10 27.61 -9.23 10.06
C GLY A 10 26.29 -8.56 10.47
N ALA A 11 25.18 -9.30 10.57
CA ALA A 11 23.85 -8.81 10.95
C ALA A 11 23.50 -9.07 12.44
N LEU A 12 24.18 -10.01 13.10
CA LEU A 12 23.95 -10.38 14.50
C LEU A 12 25.04 -9.80 15.41
N THR A 13 24.68 -9.46 16.65
CA THR A 13 25.64 -9.10 17.69
C THR A 13 26.21 -10.35 18.36
N GLY A 14 27.27 -10.18 19.16
CA GLY A 14 27.74 -11.22 20.08
C GLY A 14 26.84 -11.41 21.32
N THR A 15 25.78 -10.60 21.48
CA THR A 15 24.91 -10.62 22.66
C THR A 15 23.78 -11.64 22.47
N ARG A 16 23.66 -12.60 23.40
CA ARG A 16 22.51 -13.52 23.43
C ARG A 16 21.31 -12.89 24.11
N PHE A 17 20.11 -13.35 23.77
CA PHE A 17 18.88 -12.93 24.46
C PHE A 17 18.91 -13.24 25.97
N SER A 18 19.60 -14.32 26.38
CA SER A 18 19.80 -14.69 27.78
C SER A 18 20.66 -13.71 28.58
N ASP A 19 21.48 -12.93 27.88
CA ASP A 19 22.49 -12.06 28.49
C ASP A 19 21.95 -10.63 28.70
N LEU A 20 20.75 -10.34 28.18
CA LEU A 20 20.11 -9.05 28.30
C LEU A 20 19.82 -8.71 29.78
N GLN A 21 19.95 -7.41 30.09
CA GLN A 21 19.63 -6.86 31.40
C GLN A 21 18.54 -5.78 31.25
N PRO A 22 17.44 -5.81 32.01
CA PRO A 22 17.07 -6.85 32.98
C PRO A 22 16.83 -8.22 32.32
N PRO A 23 17.00 -9.33 33.06
CA PRO A 23 16.89 -10.68 32.50
C PRO A 23 15.46 -10.95 32.01
N LEU A 24 15.36 -11.65 30.87
CA LEU A 24 14.10 -12.13 30.32
C LEU A 24 13.62 -13.39 31.07
N SER A 25 12.30 -13.56 31.16
CA SER A 25 11.70 -14.73 31.78
C SER A 25 11.96 -16.03 30.97
N LYS A 26 12.08 -17.17 31.67
CA LYS A 26 12.35 -18.48 31.05
C LYS A 26 11.39 -18.84 29.90
N PRO A 27 10.05 -18.66 30.03
CA PRO A 27 9.13 -18.99 28.94
C PRO A 27 9.36 -18.14 27.68
N VAL A 28 9.79 -16.88 27.85
CA VAL A 28 10.12 -16.01 26.72
C VAL A 28 11.40 -16.49 26.03
N LEU A 29 12.45 -16.82 26.81
CA LEU A 29 13.69 -17.38 26.26
C LEU A 29 13.46 -18.72 25.53
N GLU A 30 12.57 -19.56 26.04
CA GLU A 30 12.16 -20.81 25.38
C GLU A 30 11.47 -20.54 24.04
N ALA A 31 10.51 -19.62 24.00
CA ALA A 31 9.84 -19.21 22.76
C ALA A 31 10.80 -18.60 21.73
N ILE A 32 11.77 -17.79 22.17
CA ILE A 32 12.83 -17.23 21.32
C ILE A 32 13.67 -18.36 20.70
N ARG A 33 14.08 -19.34 21.51
CA ARG A 33 14.87 -20.49 21.07
C ARG A 33 14.09 -21.39 20.10
N GLU A 34 12.82 -21.65 20.37
CA GLU A 34 11.94 -22.43 19.48
C GLU A 34 11.70 -21.73 18.14
N ALA A 35 11.68 -20.39 18.14
CA ALA A 35 11.65 -19.59 16.92
C ALA A 35 13.00 -19.56 16.17
N GLY A 36 14.04 -20.22 16.69
CA GLY A 36 15.34 -20.36 16.03
C GLY A 36 16.31 -19.20 16.26
N PHE A 37 16.04 -18.32 17.23
CA PHE A 37 16.90 -17.18 17.54
C PHE A 37 17.74 -17.44 18.79
N GLU A 38 19.06 -17.21 18.70
CA GLU A 38 19.98 -17.32 19.84
C GLU A 38 20.60 -15.95 20.19
N PHE A 39 21.00 -15.19 19.17
CA PHE A 39 21.68 -13.90 19.30
C PHE A 39 20.76 -12.74 18.89
N CYS A 40 20.93 -11.61 19.57
CA CYS A 40 20.23 -10.38 19.27
C CYS A 40 20.81 -9.70 18.02
N THR A 41 19.96 -9.07 17.21
CA THR A 41 20.40 -8.02 16.29
C THR A 41 20.75 -6.75 17.09
N PRO A 42 21.53 -5.80 16.53
CA PRO A 42 21.91 -4.58 17.26
C PRO A 42 20.71 -3.77 17.75
N VAL A 43 19.63 -3.70 16.96
CA VAL A 43 18.40 -3.00 17.36
C VAL A 43 17.67 -3.71 18.50
N GLN A 44 17.69 -5.05 18.53
CA GLN A 44 17.11 -5.83 19.63
C GLN A 44 17.91 -5.63 20.92
N ALA A 45 19.25 -5.76 20.85
CA ALA A 45 20.13 -5.60 22.00
C ALA A 45 20.04 -4.20 22.64
N ALA A 46 19.87 -3.15 21.81
CA ALA A 46 19.73 -1.79 22.30
C ALA A 46 18.32 -1.48 22.85
N THR A 47 17.27 -2.00 22.21
CA THR A 47 15.88 -1.58 22.48
C THR A 47 15.22 -2.38 23.61
N ILE A 48 15.42 -3.69 23.66
CA ILE A 48 14.72 -4.58 24.61
C ILE A 48 15.00 -4.19 26.07
N PRO A 49 16.27 -3.97 26.50
CA PRO A 49 16.59 -3.48 27.85
C PRO A 49 15.86 -2.20 28.24
N LEU A 50 15.77 -1.24 27.32
CA LEU A 50 15.20 0.09 27.57
C LEU A 50 13.69 0.01 27.84
N LEU A 51 12.95 -0.69 26.97
CA LEU A 51 11.51 -0.91 27.15
C LEU A 51 11.24 -1.67 28.46
N CYS A 52 12.00 -2.74 28.73
CA CYS A 52 11.91 -3.49 29.98
C CYS A 52 12.26 -2.67 31.24
N SER A 53 12.99 -1.55 31.08
CA SER A 53 13.41 -0.63 32.14
C SER A 53 12.59 0.66 32.19
N PHE A 54 11.32 0.60 31.77
CA PHE A 54 10.34 1.70 31.88
C PHE A 54 10.71 2.95 31.05
N LYS A 55 11.46 2.79 29.96
CA LYS A 55 11.78 3.89 29.05
C LYS A 55 10.89 3.86 27.81
N ASP A 56 10.54 5.06 27.34
CA ASP A 56 10.04 5.26 25.99
C ASP A 56 11.23 5.21 25.02
N VAL A 57 11.00 4.68 23.82
CA VAL A 57 12.04 4.53 22.81
C VAL A 57 11.56 5.06 21.47
N ALA A 58 12.45 5.79 20.78
CA ALA A 58 12.29 6.15 19.37
C ALA A 58 13.42 5.46 18.61
N VAL A 59 13.06 4.48 17.78
CA VAL A 59 14.00 3.59 17.10
C VAL A 59 14.03 3.92 15.62
N ASP A 60 15.21 4.29 15.13
CA ASP A 60 15.52 4.41 13.70
C ASP A 60 16.45 3.25 13.30
N ALA A 61 15.89 2.31 12.55
CA ALA A 61 16.63 1.17 12.03
C ALA A 61 16.05 0.70 10.68
N ALA A 62 16.93 0.24 9.79
CA ALA A 62 16.56 -0.24 8.46
C ALA A 62 15.52 -1.37 8.49
N THR A 63 14.81 -1.58 7.38
CA THR A 63 13.94 -2.75 7.18
C THR A 63 14.77 -4.04 7.28
N GLY A 64 14.16 -5.13 7.77
CA GLY A 64 14.86 -6.39 7.99
C GLY A 64 15.83 -6.43 9.17
N SER A 65 16.01 -5.35 9.95
CA SER A 65 16.90 -5.31 11.11
C SER A 65 16.41 -6.10 12.34
N GLY A 66 15.23 -6.73 12.27
CA GLY A 66 14.65 -7.49 13.38
C GLY A 66 13.85 -6.66 14.39
N LYS A 67 13.33 -5.48 13.99
CA LYS A 67 12.52 -4.58 14.84
C LYS A 67 11.33 -5.27 15.49
N THR A 68 10.67 -6.21 14.81
CA THR A 68 9.47 -6.88 15.32
C THR A 68 9.72 -7.55 16.67
N LEU A 69 10.80 -8.34 16.80
CA LEU A 69 11.15 -8.94 18.10
C LEU A 69 11.66 -7.91 19.10
N ALA A 70 12.23 -6.79 18.63
CA ALA A 70 12.70 -5.71 19.50
C ALA A 70 11.56 -5.05 20.30
N PHE A 71 10.30 -5.12 19.83
CA PHE A 71 9.13 -4.68 20.61
C PHE A 71 8.23 -5.82 21.10
N VAL A 72 8.14 -6.96 20.41
CA VAL A 72 7.29 -8.08 20.86
C VAL A 72 7.83 -8.71 22.14
N VAL A 73 9.14 -8.92 22.23
CA VAL A 73 9.79 -9.52 23.41
C VAL A 73 9.56 -8.68 24.69
N PRO A 74 9.88 -7.36 24.72
CA PRO A 74 9.65 -6.57 25.90
C PRO A 74 8.16 -6.38 26.18
N LEU A 75 7.28 -6.32 25.18
CA LEU A 75 5.84 -6.27 25.39
C LEU A 75 5.35 -7.46 26.23
N VAL A 76 5.73 -8.67 25.86
CA VAL A 76 5.34 -9.88 26.59
C VAL A 76 5.95 -9.93 27.99
N GLU A 77 7.21 -9.51 28.14
CA GLU A 77 7.88 -9.43 29.44
C GLU A 77 7.24 -8.40 30.38
N ILE A 78 6.82 -7.24 29.86
CA ILE A 78 6.12 -6.20 30.62
C ILE A 78 4.76 -6.73 31.09
N LEU A 79 3.96 -7.32 30.18
CA LEU A 79 2.65 -7.83 30.52
C LEU A 79 2.71 -8.99 31.54
N ARG A 80 3.77 -9.79 31.51
CA ARG A 80 4.01 -10.87 32.49
C ARG A 80 4.18 -10.35 33.93
N ARG A 81 4.66 -9.12 34.12
CA ARG A 81 4.89 -8.54 35.45
C ARG A 81 3.61 -8.07 36.13
N SER A 82 2.47 -8.10 35.43
CA SER A 82 1.18 -7.81 36.05
C SER A 82 0.90 -8.76 37.21
N SER A 83 0.61 -8.18 38.38
CA SER A 83 0.34 -8.93 39.61
C SER A 83 -1.01 -9.63 39.58
N SER A 84 -1.97 -9.12 38.82
CA SER A 84 -3.31 -9.68 38.68
C SER A 84 -3.63 -10.07 37.23
N PRO A 85 -4.42 -11.13 37.01
CA PRO A 85 -4.99 -11.42 35.70
C PRO A 85 -5.84 -10.25 35.22
N PRO A 86 -5.70 -9.82 33.95
CA PRO A 86 -6.54 -8.77 33.42
C PRO A 86 -7.98 -9.27 33.24
N LYS A 87 -8.95 -8.37 33.39
CA LYS A 87 -10.35 -8.65 33.04
C LYS A 87 -10.49 -8.83 31.52
N PRO A 88 -11.57 -9.47 31.02
CA PRO A 88 -11.74 -9.70 29.58
C PRO A 88 -11.60 -8.45 28.70
N HIS A 89 -12.11 -7.29 29.13
CA HIS A 89 -12.06 -6.04 28.34
C HIS A 89 -10.99 -5.04 28.83
N GLU A 90 -10.08 -5.49 29.69
CA GLU A 90 -8.98 -4.68 30.21
C GLU A 90 -7.80 -4.75 29.23
N VAL A 91 -7.64 -3.69 28.44
CA VAL A 91 -6.60 -3.58 27.42
C VAL A 91 -5.31 -3.09 28.07
N MET A 92 -4.27 -3.91 27.98
CA MET A 92 -2.96 -3.65 28.57
C MET A 92 -1.92 -3.20 27.54
N GLY A 93 -2.13 -3.48 26.25
CA GLY A 93 -1.19 -3.07 25.21
C GLY A 93 -1.83 -2.93 23.83
N VAL A 94 -1.25 -2.06 23.01
CA VAL A 94 -1.67 -1.82 21.61
C VAL A 94 -0.44 -1.76 20.71
N ILE A 95 -0.47 -2.47 19.59
CA ILE A 95 0.47 -2.32 18.46
C ILE A 95 -0.30 -1.77 17.26
N ILE A 96 0.17 -0.63 16.74
CA ILE A 96 -0.39 0.02 15.56
C ILE A 96 0.59 -0.13 14.40
N SER A 97 0.11 -0.59 13.24
CA SER A 97 0.89 -0.67 11.99
C SER A 97 0.07 -0.18 10.79
N PRO A 98 0.71 0.33 9.72
CA PRO A 98 0.03 1.04 8.63
C PRO A 98 -0.83 0.15 7.73
N THR A 99 -0.46 -1.12 7.57
CA THR A 99 -1.14 -2.03 6.63
C THR A 99 -1.70 -3.24 7.34
N ARG A 100 -2.75 -3.81 6.74
CA ARG A 100 -3.41 -5.02 7.26
C ARG A 100 -2.45 -6.21 7.26
N GLU A 101 -1.63 -6.29 6.21
CA GLU A 101 -0.69 -7.38 5.99
C GLU A 101 0.44 -7.33 7.02
N LEU A 102 0.98 -6.14 7.30
CA LEU A 102 1.97 -5.95 8.36
C LEU A 102 1.37 -6.24 9.74
N SER A 103 0.14 -5.78 10.02
CA SER A 103 -0.58 -6.13 11.25
C SER A 103 -0.72 -7.65 11.43
N SER A 104 -1.13 -8.37 10.38
CA SER A 104 -1.26 -9.83 10.39
C SER A 104 0.09 -10.53 10.60
N GLN A 105 1.16 -10.02 9.97
CA GLN A 105 2.52 -10.55 10.15
C GLN A 105 2.99 -10.37 11.59
N ILE A 106 2.86 -9.16 12.16
CA ILE A 106 3.21 -8.89 13.56
C ILE A 106 2.39 -9.78 14.49
N TYR A 107 1.09 -9.92 14.25
CA TYR A 107 0.21 -10.76 15.06
C TYR A 107 0.69 -12.21 15.07
N ASN A 108 1.01 -12.78 13.91
CA ASN A 108 1.50 -14.15 13.77
C ASN A 108 2.87 -14.35 14.44
N VAL A 109 3.79 -13.39 14.28
CA VAL A 109 5.10 -13.41 14.97
C VAL A 109 4.92 -13.31 16.49
N ALA A 110 3.94 -12.54 16.96
CA ALA A 110 3.68 -12.37 18.39
C ALA A 110 2.98 -13.58 19.04
N GLN A 111 2.22 -14.39 18.30
CA GLN A 111 1.41 -15.47 18.87
C GLN A 111 2.20 -16.47 19.74
N PRO A 112 3.38 -17.00 19.32
CA PRO A 112 4.15 -17.93 20.16
C PRO A 112 4.57 -17.30 21.50
N PHE A 113 4.89 -16.01 21.50
CA PHE A 113 5.26 -15.28 22.72
C PHE A 113 4.03 -14.98 23.58
N ILE A 114 2.91 -14.58 22.99
CA ILE A 114 1.66 -14.32 23.71
C ILE A 114 1.12 -15.60 24.36
N ALA A 115 1.29 -16.76 23.70
CA ALA A 115 0.89 -18.06 24.25
C ALA A 115 1.59 -18.38 25.60
N THR A 116 2.74 -17.77 25.87
CA THR A 116 3.43 -17.88 27.17
C THR A 116 2.73 -17.11 28.31
N LEU A 117 1.69 -16.32 28.00
CA LEU A 117 0.85 -15.56 28.92
C LEU A 117 -0.54 -16.19 29.00
N SER A 118 -0.73 -17.15 29.91
CA SER A 118 -1.95 -17.99 29.97
C SER A 118 -3.28 -17.27 30.20
N LYS A 119 -3.26 -15.98 30.54
CA LYS A 119 -4.45 -15.19 30.88
C LYS A 119 -4.65 -13.96 29.99
N ILE A 120 -3.85 -13.81 28.94
CA ILE A 120 -3.89 -12.65 28.05
C ILE A 120 -4.37 -13.12 26.68
N LYS A 121 -5.37 -12.42 26.14
CA LYS A 121 -5.86 -12.64 24.79
C LYS A 121 -5.46 -11.50 23.87
N SER A 122 -4.99 -11.85 22.68
CA SER A 122 -4.71 -10.87 21.63
C SER A 122 -5.82 -10.84 20.58
N ALA A 123 -6.13 -9.66 20.05
CA ALA A 123 -7.04 -9.48 18.93
C ALA A 123 -6.33 -8.81 17.74
N LEU A 124 -6.52 -9.37 16.54
CA LEU A 124 -6.08 -8.78 15.27
C LEU A 124 -7.20 -7.90 14.70
N LEU A 125 -6.94 -6.59 14.60
CA LEU A 125 -7.91 -5.58 14.24
C LEU A 125 -7.51 -4.90 12.91
N VAL A 126 -7.91 -5.54 11.81
CA VAL A 126 -7.62 -5.08 10.45
C VAL A 126 -8.90 -4.84 9.65
N GLY A 127 -8.85 -3.88 8.72
CA GLY A 127 -9.99 -3.62 7.84
C GLY A 127 -10.33 -4.81 6.92
N GLY A 128 -11.50 -4.76 6.26
CA GLY A 128 -11.91 -5.73 5.22
C GLY A 128 -12.85 -6.83 5.72
N VAL A 129 -12.96 -7.00 7.03
CA VAL A 129 -14.01 -7.79 7.71
C VAL A 129 -15.07 -6.83 8.27
N ASP A 130 -16.30 -7.28 8.51
CA ASP A 130 -17.32 -6.46 9.16
C ASP A 130 -16.90 -6.10 10.60
N VAL A 131 -16.90 -4.80 10.92
CA VAL A 131 -16.54 -4.28 12.26
C VAL A 131 -17.45 -4.89 13.33
N LYS A 132 -18.72 -5.14 13.01
CA LYS A 132 -19.68 -5.74 13.96
C LYS A 132 -19.28 -7.14 14.40
N ALA A 133 -18.61 -7.90 13.52
CA ALA A 133 -18.13 -9.23 13.87
C ALA A 133 -16.98 -9.14 14.88
N ASP A 134 -16.06 -8.19 14.70
CA ASP A 134 -14.95 -7.95 15.63
C ASP A 134 -15.47 -7.46 16.99
N VAL A 135 -16.42 -6.52 17.00
CA VAL A 135 -17.08 -6.04 18.24
C VAL A 135 -17.68 -7.20 19.00
N LYS A 136 -18.53 -8.00 18.36
CA LYS A 136 -19.18 -9.15 18.98
C LYS A 136 -18.16 -10.15 19.54
N LYS A 137 -17.11 -10.46 18.76
CA LYS A 137 -16.05 -11.37 19.20
C LYS A 137 -15.32 -10.83 20.43
N MET A 138 -15.00 -9.54 20.45
CA MET A 138 -14.32 -8.91 21.59
C MET A 138 -15.22 -8.78 22.82
N GLU A 139 -16.53 -8.62 22.66
CA GLU A 139 -17.52 -8.65 23.75
C GLU A 139 -17.62 -10.05 24.36
N GLU A 140 -17.59 -11.11 23.55
CA GLU A 140 -17.72 -12.49 24.03
C GLU A 140 -16.40 -13.04 24.60
N GLU A 141 -15.28 -12.81 23.90
CA GLU A 141 -14.00 -13.43 24.24
C GLU A 141 -13.11 -12.54 25.11
N GLY A 142 -13.30 -11.23 25.08
CA GLY A 142 -12.35 -10.26 25.62
C GLY A 142 -11.10 -10.08 24.75
N ALA A 143 -10.36 -8.99 24.99
CA ALA A 143 -9.07 -8.73 24.36
C ALA A 143 -8.23 -7.82 25.26
N ASN A 144 -7.02 -8.28 25.59
CA ASN A 144 -6.08 -7.56 26.45
C ASN A 144 -4.93 -6.93 25.66
N LEU A 145 -4.62 -7.48 24.48
CA LEU A 145 -3.61 -6.97 23.57
C LEU A 145 -4.23 -6.74 22.20
N LEU A 146 -4.18 -5.51 21.70
CA LEU A 146 -4.72 -5.17 20.38
C LEU A 146 -3.59 -4.99 19.37
N ILE A 147 -3.66 -5.64 18.22
CA ILE A 147 -2.70 -5.49 17.13
C ILE A 147 -3.49 -5.15 15.87
N GLY A 148 -3.22 -4.01 15.23
CA GLY A 148 -4.05 -3.64 14.10
C GLY A 148 -3.72 -2.35 13.38
N THR A 149 -4.58 -2.02 12.42
CA THR A 149 -4.51 -0.79 11.62
C THR A 149 -5.23 0.37 12.32
N PRO A 150 -4.76 1.63 12.19
CA PRO A 150 -5.35 2.79 12.87
C PRO A 150 -6.86 2.92 12.69
N GLY A 151 -7.37 2.78 11.47
CA GLY A 151 -8.79 2.92 11.18
C GLY A 151 -9.67 1.90 11.92
N ARG A 152 -9.28 0.62 11.92
CA ARG A 152 -10.05 -0.43 12.61
C ARG A 152 -9.96 -0.30 14.13
N LEU A 153 -8.77 0.02 14.66
CA LEU A 153 -8.58 0.27 16.09
C LEU A 153 -9.46 1.44 16.56
N TYR A 154 -9.44 2.54 15.83
CA TYR A 154 -10.28 3.70 16.08
C TYR A 154 -11.77 3.33 16.09
N ASP A 155 -12.25 2.62 15.05
CA ASP A 155 -13.65 2.20 14.95
C ASP A 155 -14.11 1.31 16.13
N ILE A 156 -13.23 0.42 16.60
CA ILE A 156 -13.52 -0.46 17.75
C ILE A 156 -13.57 0.34 19.04
N MET A 157 -12.58 1.20 19.28
CA MET A 157 -12.52 2.05 20.47
C MET A 157 -13.65 3.08 20.54
N GLU A 158 -14.24 3.44 19.40
CA GLU A 158 -15.46 4.28 19.31
C GLU A 158 -16.75 3.52 19.59
N ARG A 159 -16.80 2.22 19.29
CA ARG A 159 -18.04 1.42 19.38
C ARG A 159 -18.14 0.64 20.68
N MET A 160 -17.02 0.35 21.33
CA MET A 160 -16.95 -0.48 22.52
C MET A 160 -16.57 0.34 23.75
N ASP A 161 -17.57 0.95 24.40
CA ASP A 161 -17.38 1.71 25.64
C ASP A 161 -16.92 0.83 26.82
N VAL A 162 -17.09 -0.50 26.70
CA VAL A 162 -16.67 -1.49 27.71
C VAL A 162 -15.15 -1.67 27.78
N LEU A 163 -14.38 -1.18 26.80
CA LEU A 163 -12.93 -1.28 26.82
C LEU A 163 -12.33 -0.41 27.94
N ASP A 164 -11.55 -1.05 28.80
CA ASP A 164 -10.90 -0.42 29.94
C ASP A 164 -9.39 -0.31 29.70
N PHE A 165 -8.88 0.92 29.71
CA PHE A 165 -7.45 1.22 29.50
C PHE A 165 -6.74 1.65 30.79
N ARG A 166 -7.35 1.56 31.97
CA ARG A 166 -6.76 2.09 33.21
C ARG A 166 -5.39 1.47 33.56
N ASN A 167 -5.22 0.17 33.27
CA ASN A 167 -3.98 -0.58 33.52
C ASN A 167 -3.17 -0.79 32.22
N PHE A 168 -3.22 0.18 31.31
CA PHE A 168 -2.49 0.13 30.06
C PHE A 168 -0.98 0.32 30.26
N GLU A 169 -0.17 -0.61 29.76
CA GLU A 169 1.26 -0.67 30.02
C GLU A 169 2.12 -0.20 28.84
N ILE A 170 1.71 -0.48 27.59
CA ILE A 170 2.56 -0.30 26.41
C ILE A 170 1.83 0.01 25.10
N LEU A 171 2.28 1.06 24.41
CA LEU A 171 1.87 1.43 23.05
C LEU A 171 3.05 1.27 22.10
N ILE A 172 2.87 0.56 20.99
CA ILE A 172 3.85 0.44 19.91
C ILE A 172 3.28 1.07 18.63
N LEU A 173 4.07 1.94 18.01
CA LEU A 173 3.81 2.52 16.69
C LEU A 173 4.88 2.00 15.72
N ASP A 174 4.52 1.05 14.87
CA ASP A 174 5.42 0.47 13.88
C ASP A 174 5.22 1.11 12.49
N GLU A 175 6.33 1.29 11.76
CA GLU A 175 6.41 2.10 10.54
C GLU A 175 5.75 3.49 10.69
N ALA A 176 6.17 4.23 11.72
CA ALA A 176 5.58 5.50 12.10
C ALA A 176 5.58 6.57 10.99
N ASP A 177 6.62 6.61 10.16
CA ASP A 177 6.69 7.43 8.95
C ASP A 177 5.54 7.11 7.99
N ARG A 178 5.27 5.82 7.76
CA ARG A 178 4.19 5.37 6.87
C ARG A 178 2.80 5.60 7.43
N LEU A 179 2.64 5.45 8.74
CA LEU A 179 1.41 5.80 9.42
C LEU A 179 1.00 7.25 9.14
N LEU A 180 1.97 8.16 9.10
CA LEU A 180 1.76 9.58 8.83
C LEU A 180 1.55 9.87 7.34
N ASP A 181 2.38 9.29 6.46
CA ASP A 181 2.26 9.42 5.00
C ASP A 181 0.87 9.01 4.49
N MET A 182 0.27 7.97 5.10
CA MET A 182 -1.05 7.46 4.73
C MET A 182 -2.21 8.31 5.28
N GLY A 183 -1.92 9.41 5.97
CA GLY A 183 -2.93 10.32 6.50
C GLY A 183 -3.64 9.81 7.75
N PHE A 184 -3.09 8.81 8.47
CA PHE A 184 -3.71 8.27 9.69
C PHE A 184 -3.50 9.15 10.94
N GLN A 185 -2.90 10.32 10.79
CA GLN A 185 -2.54 11.20 11.90
C GLN A 185 -3.73 11.52 12.82
N ARG A 186 -4.92 11.75 12.25
CA ARG A 186 -6.14 12.03 13.03
C ARG A 186 -6.57 10.82 13.86
N GLN A 187 -6.60 9.64 13.26
CA GLN A 187 -6.99 8.40 13.94
C GLN A 187 -5.99 8.05 15.05
N ILE A 188 -4.68 8.17 14.79
CA ILE A 188 -3.63 7.90 15.77
C ILE A 188 -3.74 8.86 16.96
N THR A 189 -3.92 10.17 16.69
CA THR A 189 -4.10 11.17 17.75
C THR A 189 -5.33 10.85 18.61
N SER A 190 -6.44 10.44 18.01
CA SER A 190 -7.65 10.08 18.77
C SER A 190 -7.46 8.79 19.58
N ILE A 191 -6.77 7.78 19.05
CA ILE A 191 -6.41 6.58 19.81
C ILE A 191 -5.56 6.99 21.02
N ILE A 192 -4.47 7.73 20.79
CA ILE A 192 -3.55 8.19 21.84
C ILE A 192 -4.28 8.99 22.93
N SER A 193 -5.26 9.82 22.57
CA SER A 193 -6.01 10.62 23.55
C SER A 193 -6.87 9.79 24.53
N ARG A 194 -7.24 8.56 24.16
CA ARG A 194 -7.99 7.63 25.04
C ARG A 194 -7.09 6.81 25.94
N LEU A 195 -5.79 6.73 25.62
CA LEU A 195 -4.82 5.93 26.36
C LEU A 195 -4.23 6.74 27.52
N PRO A 196 -3.96 6.12 28.69
CA PRO A 196 -3.30 6.79 29.81
C PRO A 196 -1.94 7.38 29.44
N LYS A 197 -1.61 8.54 30.01
CA LYS A 197 -0.31 9.20 29.78
C LYS A 197 0.87 8.45 30.42
N LEU A 198 0.64 7.74 31.53
CA LEU A 198 1.65 6.93 32.19
C LEU A 198 1.62 5.53 31.58
N ARG A 199 2.44 5.36 30.54
CA ARG A 199 2.62 4.11 29.78
C ARG A 199 4.01 4.13 29.16
N ARG A 200 4.48 2.99 28.67
CA ARG A 200 5.66 2.93 27.79
C ARG A 200 5.21 3.13 26.35
N THR A 201 5.95 3.90 25.58
CA THR A 201 5.70 4.07 24.15
C THR A 201 6.95 3.77 23.34
N GLY A 202 6.82 2.84 22.40
CA GLY A 202 7.86 2.50 21.43
C GLY A 202 7.46 2.98 20.03
N LEU A 203 8.21 3.91 19.47
CA LEU A 203 8.06 4.38 18.10
C LEU A 203 9.16 3.74 17.24
N PHE A 204 8.77 3.01 16.20
CA PHE A 204 9.67 2.31 15.30
C PHE A 204 9.48 2.84 13.88
N SER A 205 10.58 3.25 13.25
CA SER A 205 10.58 3.69 11.87
C SER A 205 11.90 3.35 11.18
N ALA A 206 11.87 3.32 9.85
CA ALA A 206 13.07 3.23 9.02
C ALA A 206 13.57 4.61 8.58
N THR A 207 12.78 5.67 8.78
CA THR A 207 13.16 7.02 8.41
C THR A 207 12.74 8.04 9.46
N GLN A 208 13.68 8.93 9.81
CA GLN A 208 13.34 10.12 10.57
C GLN A 208 12.82 11.22 9.63
N THR A 209 11.53 11.54 9.75
CA THR A 209 10.90 12.70 9.11
C THR A 209 10.45 13.69 10.19
N GLU A 210 10.26 14.95 9.82
CA GLU A 210 9.76 15.99 10.76
C GLU A 210 8.42 15.59 11.39
N ALA A 211 7.52 15.02 10.58
CA ALA A 211 6.23 14.52 11.05
C ALA A 211 6.39 13.39 12.09
N VAL A 212 7.39 12.50 11.91
CA VAL A 212 7.71 11.46 12.92
C VAL A 212 8.25 12.09 14.20
N GLU A 213 9.05 13.15 14.10
CA GLU A 213 9.53 13.87 15.29
C GLU A 213 8.38 14.56 16.04
N GLU A 214 7.42 15.15 15.33
CA GLU A 214 6.22 15.73 15.95
C GLU A 214 5.36 14.65 16.62
N LEU A 215 5.14 13.52 15.95
CA LEU A 215 4.46 12.37 16.54
C LEU A 215 5.20 11.85 17.78
N SER A 216 6.53 11.86 17.74
CA SER A 216 7.37 11.50 18.89
C SER A 216 7.15 12.44 20.07
N LYS A 217 7.11 13.76 19.83
CA LYS A 217 6.86 14.78 20.86
C LYS A 217 5.45 14.68 21.46
N ALA A 218 4.46 14.30 20.66
CA ALA A 218 3.07 14.16 21.11
C ALA A 218 2.80 12.83 21.83
N GLY A 219 3.46 11.75 21.41
CA GLY A 219 3.17 10.39 21.84
C GLY A 219 4.07 9.83 22.95
N LEU A 220 5.30 10.34 23.10
CA LEU A 220 6.33 9.79 23.98
C LEU A 220 6.72 10.78 25.09
N ARG A 221 7.21 10.26 26.22
CA ARG A 221 7.70 11.03 27.37
C ARG A 221 9.19 10.80 27.57
N ASN A 222 9.99 11.81 27.22
CA ASN A 222 11.47 11.78 27.31
C ASN A 222 12.08 10.50 26.68
N PRO A 223 11.85 10.27 25.37
CA PRO A 223 12.24 9.02 24.73
C PRO A 223 13.76 8.90 24.57
N VAL A 224 14.27 7.69 24.79
CA VAL A 224 15.64 7.33 24.40
C VAL A 224 15.66 7.07 22.90
N ARG A 225 16.51 7.81 22.18
CA ARG A 225 16.71 7.61 20.75
C ARG A 225 17.69 6.46 20.53
N VAL A 226 17.29 5.48 19.73
CA VAL A 226 18.10 4.32 19.35
C VAL A 226 18.28 4.36 17.83
N GLU A 227 19.49 4.69 17.38
CA GLU A 227 19.85 4.69 15.97
C GLU A 227 20.80 3.53 15.69
N VAL A 228 20.39 2.61 14.80
CA VAL A 228 21.23 1.50 14.36
C VAL A 228 21.59 1.69 12.90
N ARG A 229 22.84 2.09 12.67
CA ARG A 229 23.38 2.35 11.32
C ARG A 229 24.05 1.08 10.79
N ALA A 230 23.86 0.78 9.51
CA ALA A 230 24.68 -0.21 8.82
C ALA A 230 26.09 0.38 8.66
N GLU A 231 27.10 -0.20 9.34
CA GLU A 231 28.48 0.25 9.17
C GLU A 231 28.95 0.00 7.73
N SER A 232 29.13 1.08 6.96
CA SER A 232 30.03 1.08 5.81
C SER A 232 31.39 1.49 6.34
N LYS A 233 32.35 0.56 6.44
CA LYS A 233 33.76 0.95 6.64
C LYS A 233 34.21 1.70 5.40
N PRO A 234 34.54 3.00 5.47
CA PRO A 234 35.21 3.65 4.36
C PRO A 234 36.68 3.20 4.42
N LEU A 235 37.16 2.51 3.39
CA LEU A 235 38.58 2.58 3.07
C LEU A 235 38.83 4.01 2.54
N ASN A 236 39.17 4.94 3.44
CA ASN A 236 40.13 6.03 3.25
C ASN A 236 39.84 7.19 4.21
N ASN A 237 40.88 7.55 4.98
CA ASN A 237 40.94 8.75 5.80
C ASN A 237 40.98 10.00 4.89
N SER A 238 39.82 10.55 4.56
CA SER A 238 39.72 11.96 4.20
C SER A 238 38.41 12.51 4.74
N SER A 239 38.56 13.36 5.75
CA SER A 239 37.51 14.18 6.34
C SER A 239 36.84 15.05 5.28
N GLN A 240 35.67 14.63 4.78
CA GLN A 240 34.64 15.50 4.22
C GLN A 240 33.31 14.74 4.09
N ASP A 241 32.35 15.15 4.92
CA ASP A 241 30.89 15.00 4.77
C ASP A 241 30.36 13.64 4.27
N SER A 242 30.41 12.64 5.17
CA SER A 242 29.83 11.31 4.96
C SER A 242 28.31 11.38 5.07
N GLY A 243 27.64 11.68 3.96
CA GLY A 243 26.19 11.50 3.81
C GLY A 243 25.78 10.06 4.16
N SER A 244 24.82 9.93 5.07
CA SER A 244 24.34 8.67 5.63
C SER A 244 23.60 7.82 4.58
N SER A 245 24.23 6.75 4.11
CA SER A 245 23.54 5.78 3.25
C SER A 245 22.58 4.92 4.09
N LYS A 246 21.27 5.06 3.84
CA LYS A 246 20.19 4.25 4.46
C LYS A 246 20.08 2.85 3.83
N THR A 247 20.97 2.51 2.89
CA THR A 247 20.95 1.26 2.14
C THR A 247 21.75 0.17 2.87
N PRO A 248 21.19 -1.05 3.06
CA PRO A 248 21.94 -2.17 3.65
C PRO A 248 23.21 -2.51 2.84
N SER A 249 24.28 -2.90 3.52
CA SER A 249 25.60 -3.15 2.91
C SER A 249 25.64 -4.32 1.91
N GLY A 250 24.67 -5.24 1.97
CA GLY A 250 24.52 -6.35 1.02
C GLY A 250 23.59 -6.06 -0.17
N LEU A 251 22.99 -4.86 -0.26
CA LEU A 251 22.10 -4.52 -1.36
C LEU A 251 22.88 -3.94 -2.54
N HIS A 252 22.86 -4.64 -3.67
CA HIS A 252 23.35 -4.11 -4.94
C HIS A 252 22.21 -3.42 -5.70
N ILE A 253 22.40 -2.15 -6.05
CA ILE A 253 21.42 -1.38 -6.80
C ILE A 253 21.95 -1.14 -8.21
N GLU A 254 21.23 -1.67 -9.19
CA GLU A 254 21.54 -1.51 -10.61
C GLU A 254 20.43 -0.71 -11.30
N TYR A 255 20.77 0.02 -12.36
CA TYR A 255 19.79 0.69 -13.22
C TYR A 255 20.02 0.37 -14.69
N LEU A 256 18.94 0.47 -15.46
CA LEU A 256 18.94 0.29 -16.91
C LEU A 256 18.11 1.42 -17.53
N GLU A 257 18.70 2.11 -18.51
CA GLU A 257 18.06 3.22 -19.20
C GLU A 257 17.63 2.78 -20.60
N CYS A 258 16.34 2.97 -20.92
CA CYS A 258 15.78 2.66 -22.23
C CYS A 258 14.57 3.54 -22.57
N GLU A 259 14.28 3.61 -23.86
CA GLU A 259 13.09 4.25 -24.40
C GLU A 259 11.80 3.64 -23.82
N ALA A 260 10.76 4.47 -23.64
CA ALA A 260 9.54 4.07 -22.94
C ALA A 260 8.81 2.87 -23.60
N ASP A 261 8.89 2.72 -24.92
CA ASP A 261 8.32 1.60 -25.66
C ASP A 261 9.15 0.30 -25.51
N LYS A 262 10.43 0.40 -25.13
CA LYS A 262 11.35 -0.73 -24.92
C LYS A 262 11.33 -1.28 -23.50
N LYS A 263 10.83 -0.52 -22.51
CA LYS A 263 10.72 -0.98 -21.11
C LYS A 263 10.06 -2.36 -20.95
N PRO A 264 8.93 -2.68 -21.63
CA PRO A 264 8.32 -4.01 -21.53
C PRO A 264 9.24 -5.12 -22.05
N SER A 265 9.91 -4.88 -23.18
CA SER A 265 10.86 -5.83 -23.78
C SER A 265 12.03 -6.10 -22.86
N GLN A 266 12.61 -5.06 -22.27
CA GLN A 266 13.73 -5.18 -21.32
C GLN A 266 13.30 -5.89 -20.04
N LEU A 267 12.12 -5.58 -19.49
CA LEU A 267 11.56 -6.30 -18.35
C LEU A 267 11.40 -7.80 -18.65
N ILE A 268 10.87 -8.15 -19.83
CA ILE A 268 10.64 -9.55 -20.19
C ILE A 268 11.95 -10.29 -20.43
N ASP A 269 12.92 -9.68 -21.10
CA ASP A 269 14.27 -10.22 -21.23
C ASP A 269 14.89 -10.49 -19.86
N TYR A 270 14.79 -9.53 -18.95
CA TYR A 270 15.27 -9.68 -17.58
C TYR A 270 14.59 -10.86 -16.85
N LEU A 271 13.26 -10.94 -16.90
CA LEU A 271 12.51 -12.04 -16.29
C LEU A 271 12.85 -13.39 -16.93
N MET A 272 13.16 -13.42 -18.24
CA MET A 272 13.55 -14.64 -18.93
C MET A 272 14.93 -15.16 -18.52
N LYS A 273 15.89 -14.24 -18.30
CA LYS A 273 17.24 -14.58 -17.85
C LYS A 273 17.28 -15.01 -16.38
N ASN A 274 16.27 -14.59 -15.58
CA ASN A 274 16.19 -14.83 -14.14
C ASN A 274 14.98 -15.70 -13.74
N LYS A 275 14.58 -16.67 -14.58
CA LYS A 275 13.40 -17.54 -14.30
C LYS A 275 13.54 -18.40 -13.04
N SER A 276 14.77 -18.69 -12.61
CA SER A 276 15.08 -19.42 -11.38
C SER A 276 15.01 -18.58 -10.12
N ASN A 277 14.72 -17.28 -10.24
CA ASN A 277 14.76 -16.36 -9.12
C ASN A 277 13.33 -16.05 -8.63
N LYS A 278 13.25 -15.61 -7.38
CA LYS A 278 12.07 -15.01 -6.78
C LYS A 278 12.17 -13.48 -6.89
N ILE A 279 11.30 -12.90 -7.70
CA ILE A 279 11.39 -11.50 -8.13
C ILE A 279 10.15 -10.73 -7.69
N ILE A 280 10.33 -9.48 -7.24
CA ILE A 280 9.22 -8.54 -7.02
C ILE A 280 9.31 -7.43 -8.07
N VAL A 281 8.24 -7.16 -8.79
CA VAL A 281 8.14 -6.08 -9.78
C VAL A 281 7.11 -5.06 -9.31
N TYR A 282 7.56 -3.84 -9.05
CA TYR A 282 6.70 -2.75 -8.63
C TYR A 282 6.17 -1.96 -9.83
N PHE A 283 4.88 -1.64 -9.78
CA PHE A 283 4.19 -0.76 -10.71
C PHE A 283 3.56 0.41 -9.97
N MET A 284 3.53 1.57 -10.63
CA MET A 284 3.07 2.83 -10.02
C MET A 284 1.59 2.79 -9.58
N THR A 285 0.72 2.03 -10.26
CA THR A 285 -0.71 2.03 -9.96
C THR A 285 -1.33 0.63 -9.95
N CYS A 286 -2.43 0.48 -9.19
CA CYS A 286 -3.23 -0.74 -9.16
C CYS A 286 -3.69 -1.18 -10.56
N ALA A 287 -4.03 -0.22 -11.43
CA ALA A 287 -4.46 -0.52 -12.79
C ALA A 287 -3.32 -1.10 -13.64
N CYS A 288 -2.08 -0.68 -13.40
CA CYS A 288 -0.91 -1.29 -14.04
C CYS A 288 -0.73 -2.74 -13.59
N VAL A 289 -0.82 -3.01 -12.29
CA VAL A 289 -0.75 -4.39 -11.77
C VAL A 289 -1.83 -5.28 -12.39
N ASP A 290 -3.07 -4.78 -12.46
CA ASP A 290 -4.20 -5.47 -13.11
C ASP A 290 -3.94 -5.78 -14.59
N TYR A 291 -3.32 -4.84 -15.32
CA TYR A 291 -2.99 -5.01 -16.73
C TYR A 291 -1.86 -6.01 -16.95
N TRP A 292 -0.72 -5.79 -16.27
CA TRP A 292 0.46 -6.64 -16.38
C TRP A 292 0.17 -8.08 -15.94
N GLY A 293 -0.66 -8.25 -14.89
CA GLY A 293 -1.14 -9.56 -14.45
C GLY A 293 -2.00 -10.32 -15.46
N VAL A 294 -2.55 -9.65 -16.49
CA VAL A 294 -3.33 -10.30 -17.55
C VAL A 294 -2.56 -10.42 -18.86
N VAL A 295 -1.73 -9.43 -19.21
CA VAL A 295 -1.00 -9.43 -20.49
C VAL A 295 0.26 -10.31 -20.44
N LEU A 296 1.04 -10.29 -19.35
CA LEU A 296 2.29 -11.07 -19.24
C LEU A 296 2.06 -12.58 -19.41
N PRO A 297 1.03 -13.21 -18.80
CA PRO A 297 0.74 -14.62 -19.05
C PRO A 297 0.40 -14.98 -20.51
N ARG A 298 0.10 -13.98 -21.36
CA ARG A 298 -0.19 -14.19 -22.80
C ARG A 298 1.08 -14.23 -23.65
N LEU A 299 2.22 -13.83 -23.09
CA LEU A 299 3.49 -13.76 -23.80
C LEU A 299 4.17 -15.13 -23.76
N SER A 300 4.53 -15.62 -24.95
CA SER A 300 5.13 -16.95 -25.11
C SER A 300 6.44 -17.12 -24.33
N ALA A 301 7.23 -16.06 -24.28
CA ALA A 301 8.47 -15.90 -23.54
C ALA A 301 8.38 -16.27 -22.03
N LEU A 302 7.23 -15.97 -21.41
CA LEU A 302 6.99 -16.11 -19.98
C LEU A 302 6.21 -17.37 -19.61
N LYS A 303 5.94 -18.26 -20.58
CA LYS A 303 5.32 -19.56 -20.29
C LYS A 303 6.14 -20.32 -19.23
N GLY A 304 5.45 -20.83 -18.22
CA GLY A 304 6.04 -21.57 -17.11
C GLY A 304 6.46 -20.71 -15.91
N LEU A 305 6.46 -19.38 -16.03
CA LEU A 305 6.76 -18.49 -14.90
C LEU A 305 5.50 -18.22 -14.08
N SER A 306 5.59 -18.36 -12.75
CA SER A 306 4.49 -18.01 -11.85
C SER A 306 4.41 -16.49 -11.70
N LEU A 307 3.31 -15.89 -12.13
CA LEU A 307 3.08 -14.45 -12.07
C LEU A 307 1.90 -14.17 -11.12
N ILE A 308 2.17 -13.48 -10.01
CA ILE A 308 1.19 -13.26 -8.94
C ILE A 308 0.94 -11.76 -8.78
N PRO A 309 -0.25 -11.23 -9.18
CA PRO A 309 -0.58 -9.83 -8.95
C PRO A 309 -1.06 -9.56 -7.51
N LEU A 310 -0.63 -8.44 -6.92
CA LEU A 310 -1.00 -7.99 -5.59
C LEU A 310 -1.10 -6.46 -5.49
N HIS A 311 -2.26 -5.93 -5.14
CA HIS A 311 -2.43 -4.49 -4.89
C HIS A 311 -3.58 -4.18 -3.92
N GLY A 312 -3.63 -2.95 -3.40
CA GLY A 312 -4.55 -2.56 -2.32
C GLY A 312 -6.05 -2.53 -2.66
N LYS A 313 -6.42 -2.54 -3.95
CA LYS A 313 -7.83 -2.59 -4.40
C LYS A 313 -8.39 -4.01 -4.55
N MET A 314 -7.55 -5.03 -4.39
CA MET A 314 -8.00 -6.41 -4.39
C MET A 314 -8.77 -6.74 -3.11
N LYS A 315 -9.69 -7.70 -3.18
CA LYS A 315 -10.37 -8.23 -1.99
C LYS A 315 -9.33 -8.83 -1.03
N GLN A 316 -9.55 -8.63 0.28
CA GLN A 316 -8.60 -9.04 1.33
C GLN A 316 -8.21 -10.53 1.21
N SER A 317 -9.20 -11.42 1.10
CA SER A 317 -8.96 -12.86 0.98
C SER A 317 -8.13 -13.25 -0.26
N VAL A 318 -8.24 -12.48 -1.33
CA VAL A 318 -7.45 -12.70 -2.55
C VAL A 318 -6.01 -12.21 -2.34
N ARG A 319 -5.81 -11.08 -1.63
CA ARG A 319 -4.48 -10.55 -1.29
C ARG A 319 -3.72 -11.49 -0.39
N GLU A 320 -4.36 -12.00 0.66
CA GLU A 320 -3.77 -12.96 1.60
C GLU A 320 -3.37 -14.26 0.88
N LYS A 321 -4.25 -14.78 0.01
CA LYS A 321 -3.94 -15.95 -0.80
C LYS A 321 -2.77 -15.69 -1.77
N ALA A 322 -2.74 -14.54 -2.43
CA ALA A 322 -1.66 -14.17 -3.34
C ALA A 322 -0.32 -14.04 -2.61
N LEU A 323 -0.30 -13.35 -1.47
CA LEU A 323 0.89 -13.18 -0.65
C LEU A 323 1.38 -14.53 -0.11
N SER A 324 0.50 -15.33 0.49
CA SER A 324 0.83 -16.67 0.98
C SER A 324 1.39 -17.55 -0.14
N SER A 325 0.73 -17.56 -1.31
CA SER A 325 1.19 -18.33 -2.46
C SER A 325 2.56 -17.87 -2.95
N PHE A 326 2.88 -16.57 -2.90
CA PHE A 326 4.19 -16.07 -3.31
C PHE A 326 5.26 -16.38 -2.26
N THR A 327 4.94 -16.20 -0.98
CA THR A 327 5.84 -16.51 0.14
C THR A 327 6.31 -17.96 0.11
N THR A 328 5.43 -18.92 -0.20
CA THR A 328 5.79 -20.35 -0.26
C THR A 328 6.52 -20.76 -1.53
N LEU A 329 6.54 -19.93 -2.58
CA LEU A 329 7.28 -20.24 -3.80
C LEU A 329 8.78 -20.04 -3.60
N SER A 330 9.57 -20.96 -4.17
CA SER A 330 11.02 -20.81 -4.31
C SER A 330 11.38 -19.90 -5.49
N THR A 331 10.57 -19.87 -6.54
CA THR A 331 10.78 -19.08 -7.76
C THR A 331 9.46 -18.52 -8.27
N GLY A 332 9.48 -17.34 -8.88
CA GLY A 332 8.29 -16.67 -9.39
C GLY A 332 8.36 -15.15 -9.30
N VAL A 333 7.33 -14.47 -9.79
CA VAL A 333 7.26 -13.01 -9.88
C VAL A 333 6.02 -12.49 -9.18
N LEU A 334 6.22 -11.62 -8.19
CA LEU A 334 5.15 -10.82 -7.59
C LEU A 334 5.03 -9.49 -8.32
N LEU A 335 3.88 -9.23 -8.94
CA LEU A 335 3.57 -7.95 -9.58
C LEU A 335 2.77 -7.12 -8.58
N CYS A 336 3.31 -6.00 -8.09
CA CYS A 336 2.64 -5.26 -7.02
C CYS A 336 2.77 -3.75 -7.12
N THR A 337 1.97 -3.03 -6.33
CA THR A 337 2.28 -1.64 -6.00
C THR A 337 3.08 -1.61 -4.70
N ASP A 338 3.51 -0.41 -4.31
CA ASP A 338 4.13 -0.08 -3.01
C ASP A 338 3.44 -0.66 -1.76
N VAL A 339 2.21 -1.16 -1.86
CA VAL A 339 1.53 -1.93 -0.81
C VAL A 339 2.36 -3.12 -0.33
N ALA A 340 3.13 -3.76 -1.22
CA ALA A 340 4.00 -4.88 -0.85
C ALA A 340 5.33 -4.45 -0.21
N ALA A 341 5.70 -3.16 -0.35
CA ALA A 341 6.95 -2.61 0.18
C ALA A 341 6.88 -2.24 1.67
N ARG A 342 5.69 -2.39 2.29
CA ARG A 342 5.36 -1.86 3.63
C ARG A 342 5.49 -2.94 4.70
N GLY A 343 6.73 -3.22 5.08
CA GLY A 343 7.07 -4.08 6.23
C GLY A 343 6.81 -5.57 6.05
N LEU A 344 6.42 -5.99 4.84
CA LEU A 344 6.22 -7.40 4.55
C LEU A 344 7.55 -8.13 4.53
N ASP A 345 7.63 -9.17 5.35
CA ASP A 345 8.76 -10.09 5.38
C ASP A 345 8.49 -11.22 4.37
N ILE A 346 9.08 -11.07 3.19
CA ILE A 346 9.01 -12.09 2.13
C ILE A 346 10.40 -12.72 2.01
N PRO A 347 10.59 -13.95 2.50
CA PRO A 347 11.90 -14.60 2.50
C PRO A 347 12.30 -15.03 1.08
N GLY A 348 13.62 -15.02 0.86
CA GLY A 348 14.26 -15.55 -0.34
C GLY A 348 13.96 -14.75 -1.60
N VAL A 349 13.74 -13.44 -1.51
CA VAL A 349 13.60 -12.57 -2.68
C VAL A 349 15.00 -12.24 -3.21
N ASP A 350 15.28 -12.63 -4.44
CA ASP A 350 16.60 -12.42 -5.06
C ASP A 350 16.72 -11.04 -5.69
N CYS A 351 15.61 -10.48 -6.20
CA CYS A 351 15.64 -9.21 -6.92
C CYS A 351 14.32 -8.43 -6.79
N ILE A 352 14.47 -7.11 -6.70
CA ILE A 352 13.38 -6.14 -6.80
C ILE A 352 13.59 -5.32 -8.07
N VAL A 353 12.58 -5.28 -8.93
CA VAL A 353 12.53 -4.48 -10.14
C VAL A 353 11.50 -3.37 -9.95
N GLN A 354 11.88 -2.14 -10.24
CA GLN A 354 11.01 -0.98 -10.12
C GLN A 354 11.15 -0.12 -11.37
N GLU A 355 10.02 0.37 -11.88
CA GLU A 355 10.03 1.43 -12.88
C GLU A 355 10.22 2.76 -12.14
N GLU A 356 11.48 3.13 -11.90
CA GLU A 356 11.83 4.40 -11.25
C GLU A 356 12.36 5.41 -12.26
N GLU A 357 11.87 6.65 -12.13
CA GLU A 357 12.36 7.83 -12.87
C GLU A 357 13.42 8.60 -12.06
N TYR A 358 13.97 7.95 -11.04
CA TYR A 358 14.78 8.57 -10.00
C TYR A 358 16.27 8.27 -10.10
N VAL A 359 16.78 7.69 -11.19
CA VAL A 359 18.23 7.40 -11.31
C VAL A 359 19.05 8.66 -11.00
N GLU A 360 18.62 9.81 -11.53
CA GLU A 360 19.28 11.09 -11.27
C GLU A 360 19.10 11.57 -9.81
N PHE A 361 17.94 11.35 -9.20
CA PHE A 361 17.71 11.68 -7.80
C PHE A 361 18.53 10.80 -6.85
N LEU A 362 18.60 9.49 -7.10
CA LEU A 362 19.42 8.54 -6.35
C LEU A 362 20.90 8.88 -6.49
N ARG A 363 21.34 9.28 -7.69
CA ARG A 363 22.68 9.80 -7.97
C ARG A 363 22.98 11.08 -7.16
N ILE A 364 22.06 12.06 -7.16
CA ILE A 364 22.15 13.28 -6.33
C ILE A 364 22.25 12.93 -4.84
N ARG A 365 21.52 11.91 -4.38
CA ARG A 365 21.53 11.42 -2.99
C ARG A 365 22.73 10.51 -2.68
N ARG A 366 23.69 10.39 -3.61
CA ARG A 366 24.91 9.58 -3.49
C ARG A 366 24.66 8.11 -3.15
N VAL A 367 23.54 7.57 -3.63
CA VAL A 367 23.27 6.13 -3.55
C VAL A 367 24.20 5.44 -4.57
N PRO A 368 24.94 4.39 -4.18
CA PRO A 368 25.79 3.66 -5.12
C PRO A 368 24.92 2.94 -6.15
N LEU A 369 25.04 3.33 -7.41
CA LEU A 369 24.29 2.78 -8.54
C LEU A 369 25.27 2.19 -9.55
N GLN A 370 24.95 1.01 -10.07
CA GLN A 370 25.69 0.39 -11.17
C GLN A 370 24.84 0.40 -12.45
N GLU A 371 25.37 0.96 -13.52
CA GLU A 371 24.70 0.95 -14.82
C GLU A 371 24.77 -0.44 -15.45
N ARG A 372 23.61 -0.92 -15.91
CA ARG A 372 23.47 -2.11 -16.74
C ARG A 372 23.01 -1.68 -18.13
N LYS A 373 23.70 -2.17 -19.16
CA LYS A 373 23.30 -1.95 -20.55
C LYS A 373 22.03 -2.72 -20.89
N CYS A 374 21.18 -2.12 -21.71
CA CYS A 374 20.06 -2.80 -22.34
C CYS A 374 20.54 -4.02 -23.12
N SER A 375 19.71 -5.07 -23.13
CA SER A 375 19.94 -6.21 -24.01
C SER A 375 19.49 -5.84 -25.42
N ASP A 376 20.42 -5.89 -26.37
CA ASP A 376 20.11 -5.71 -27.80
C ASP A 376 19.22 -6.84 -28.33
N ASP A 377 19.33 -8.03 -27.72
CA ASP A 377 18.52 -9.23 -28.05
C ASP A 377 17.16 -9.28 -27.34
N ALA A 378 16.72 -8.19 -26.69
CA ALA A 378 15.44 -8.19 -25.97
C ALA A 378 14.27 -8.44 -26.94
N PRO A 379 13.32 -9.33 -26.61
CA PRO A 379 12.26 -9.69 -27.53
C PRO A 379 11.30 -8.51 -27.75
N ASP A 380 10.91 -8.25 -29.00
CA ASP A 380 9.82 -7.30 -29.26
C ASP A 380 8.47 -7.91 -28.85
N VAL A 381 7.92 -7.38 -27.76
CA VAL A 381 6.70 -7.90 -27.14
C VAL A 381 5.46 -7.09 -27.52
N VAL A 382 5.65 -5.88 -28.06
CA VAL A 382 4.55 -4.97 -28.39
C VAL A 382 3.57 -5.60 -29.40
N PRO A 383 4.02 -6.29 -30.48
CA PRO A 383 3.13 -7.00 -31.39
C PRO A 383 2.31 -8.11 -30.69
N GLN A 384 2.93 -8.84 -29.76
CA GLN A 384 2.24 -9.90 -29.01
C GLN A 384 1.20 -9.31 -28.04
N MET A 385 1.53 -8.22 -27.35
CA MET A 385 0.61 -7.50 -26.47
C MET A 385 -0.58 -6.94 -27.24
N ARG A 386 -0.35 -6.30 -28.39
CA ARG A 386 -1.41 -5.84 -29.30
C ARG A 386 -2.25 -7.00 -29.82
N SER A 387 -1.65 -8.12 -30.21
CA SER A 387 -2.37 -9.33 -30.62
C SER A 387 -3.28 -9.85 -29.50
N ALA A 388 -2.81 -9.83 -28.25
CA ALA A 388 -3.62 -10.20 -27.08
C ALA A 388 -4.79 -9.23 -26.88
N ALA A 389 -4.57 -7.92 -27.02
CA ALA A 389 -5.61 -6.89 -26.92
C ALA A 389 -6.67 -7.01 -28.03
N ARG A 390 -6.27 -7.34 -29.27
CA ARG A 390 -7.20 -7.60 -30.38
C ARG A 390 -8.10 -8.82 -30.13
N LYS A 391 -7.58 -9.83 -29.44
CA LYS A 391 -8.28 -11.10 -29.18
C LYS A 391 -9.17 -11.08 -27.94
N ASP A 392 -8.89 -10.18 -26.99
CA ASP A 392 -9.56 -10.16 -25.69
C ASP A 392 -9.79 -8.74 -25.19
N ARG A 393 -11.06 -8.36 -25.10
CA ARG A 393 -11.48 -7.03 -24.63
C ARG A 393 -10.97 -6.71 -23.24
N ASP A 394 -10.81 -7.69 -22.36
CA ASP A 394 -10.30 -7.44 -21.00
C ASP A 394 -8.86 -6.92 -21.03
N VAL A 395 -8.01 -7.48 -21.89
CA VAL A 395 -6.62 -7.05 -22.07
C VAL A 395 -6.60 -5.61 -22.59
N MET A 396 -7.42 -5.32 -23.61
CA MET A 396 -7.50 -3.98 -24.20
C MET A 396 -7.97 -2.93 -23.17
N GLU A 397 -9.08 -3.18 -22.48
CA GLU A 397 -9.64 -2.20 -21.53
C GLU A 397 -8.73 -1.98 -20.33
N LYS A 398 -8.07 -3.04 -19.83
CA LYS A 398 -7.07 -2.92 -18.76
C LYS A 398 -5.84 -2.16 -19.23
N GLY A 399 -5.37 -2.38 -20.46
CA GLY A 399 -4.24 -1.64 -21.03
C GLY A 399 -4.52 -0.14 -21.09
N VAL A 400 -5.69 0.25 -21.63
CA VAL A 400 -6.11 1.66 -21.67
C VAL A 400 -6.22 2.24 -20.26
N ARG A 401 -6.83 1.51 -19.33
CA ARG A 401 -6.98 1.97 -17.94
C ARG A 401 -5.64 2.13 -17.24
N ALA A 402 -4.72 1.19 -17.43
CA ALA A 402 -3.38 1.22 -16.86
C ALA A 402 -2.59 2.42 -17.37
N PHE A 403 -2.55 2.64 -18.69
CA PHE A 403 -1.93 3.79 -19.31
C PHE A 403 -2.47 5.12 -18.78
N VAL A 404 -3.79 5.30 -18.77
CA VAL A 404 -4.41 6.53 -18.24
C VAL A 404 -4.11 6.72 -16.76
N SER A 405 -4.13 5.63 -15.98
CA SER A 405 -3.80 5.70 -14.55
C SER A 405 -2.33 6.04 -14.31
N PHE A 406 -1.41 5.51 -15.13
CA PHE A 406 0.02 5.82 -15.06
C PHE A 406 0.25 7.31 -15.33
N ILE A 407 -0.29 7.83 -16.44
CA ILE A 407 -0.14 9.23 -16.83
C ILE A 407 -0.66 10.17 -15.74
N ARG A 408 -1.81 9.85 -15.13
CA ARG A 408 -2.36 10.64 -14.01
C ARG A 408 -1.44 10.61 -12.80
N ALA A 409 -0.97 9.42 -12.41
CA ALA A 409 -0.06 9.27 -11.27
C ALA A 409 1.27 10.01 -11.50
N TYR A 410 1.81 9.98 -12.72
CA TYR A 410 2.99 10.75 -13.12
C TYR A 410 2.73 12.26 -12.97
N LYS A 411 1.61 12.75 -13.50
CA LYS A 411 1.24 14.17 -13.47
C LYS A 411 1.01 14.70 -12.06
N GLU A 412 0.37 13.91 -11.21
CA GLU A 412 -0.01 14.25 -9.85
C GLU A 412 1.11 13.95 -8.85
N HIS A 413 2.27 13.48 -9.33
CA HIS A 413 3.38 13.11 -8.47
C HIS A 413 3.91 14.33 -7.70
N HIS A 414 4.17 14.15 -6.39
CA HIS A 414 4.62 15.23 -5.50
C HIS A 414 5.96 15.86 -5.95
N CYS A 415 6.84 15.05 -6.52
CA CYS A 415 8.14 15.49 -7.06
C CYS A 415 8.04 16.00 -8.51
N SER A 416 7.25 17.04 -8.76
CA SER A 416 7.04 17.60 -10.13
C SER A 416 8.31 18.10 -10.82
N TYR A 417 9.39 18.38 -10.07
CA TYR A 417 10.72 18.71 -10.60
C TYR A 417 11.38 17.54 -11.34
N ILE A 418 11.11 16.32 -10.87
CA ILE A 418 11.62 15.06 -11.43
C ILE A 418 10.62 14.53 -12.46
N PHE A 419 9.34 14.51 -12.11
CA PHE A 419 8.24 14.07 -12.98
C PHE A 419 7.81 15.21 -13.89
N ARG A 420 8.67 15.55 -14.84
CA ARG A 420 8.45 16.67 -15.75
C ARG A 420 7.40 16.27 -16.78
N TRP A 421 6.15 16.64 -16.48
CA TRP A 421 4.99 16.33 -17.32
C TRP A 421 5.26 16.49 -18.82
N LYS A 422 5.87 17.61 -19.23
CA LYS A 422 6.13 17.94 -20.65
C LYS A 422 7.15 17.03 -21.34
N GLU A 423 8.01 16.36 -20.57
CA GLU A 423 9.05 15.45 -21.10
C GLU A 423 8.53 14.00 -21.23
N LEU A 424 7.32 13.72 -20.75
CA LEU A 424 6.73 12.38 -20.85
C LEU A 424 6.35 12.03 -22.29
N GLU A 425 7.03 11.03 -22.85
CA GLU A 425 6.80 10.52 -24.20
C GLU A 425 5.57 9.58 -24.26
N ILE A 426 4.37 10.16 -24.22
CA ILE A 426 3.12 9.38 -24.15
C ILE A 426 2.89 8.47 -25.36
N GLY A 427 3.44 8.81 -26.53
CA GLY A 427 3.30 7.98 -27.72
C GLY A 427 4.05 6.66 -27.58
N LYS A 428 5.34 6.71 -27.23
CA LYS A 428 6.16 5.53 -26.92
C LYS A 428 5.62 4.75 -25.72
N LEU A 429 5.18 5.44 -24.66
CA LEU A 429 4.53 4.80 -23.52
C LEU A 429 3.28 4.01 -23.95
N ALA A 430 2.44 4.58 -24.82
CA ALA A 430 1.26 3.90 -25.33
C ALA A 430 1.60 2.66 -26.18
N MET A 431 2.73 2.68 -26.90
CA MET A 431 3.29 1.49 -27.57
C MET A 431 3.69 0.44 -26.53
N GLY A 432 4.39 0.84 -25.47
CA GLY A 432 4.80 -0.05 -24.38
C GLY A 432 3.64 -0.70 -23.64
N TYR A 433 2.49 -0.01 -23.50
CA TYR A 433 1.25 -0.60 -23.00
C TYR A 433 0.49 -1.43 -24.04
N GLY A 434 1.01 -1.60 -25.26
CA GLY A 434 0.36 -2.38 -26.31
C GLY A 434 -0.99 -1.83 -26.76
N LEU A 435 -1.21 -0.51 -26.65
CA LEU A 435 -2.49 0.09 -27.01
C LEU A 435 -2.75 0.00 -28.52
N LEU A 436 -4.01 -0.26 -28.87
CA LEU A 436 -4.46 -0.32 -30.27
C LEU A 436 -4.71 1.09 -30.84
N GLN A 437 -5.28 1.98 -30.03
CA GLN A 437 -5.52 3.38 -30.33
C GLN A 437 -5.29 4.21 -29.06
N LEU A 438 -4.92 5.49 -29.22
CA LEU A 438 -4.78 6.40 -28.09
C LEU A 438 -6.16 6.73 -27.49
N PRO A 439 -6.30 6.73 -26.15
CA PRO A 439 -7.55 7.09 -25.51
C PRO A 439 -7.82 8.58 -25.67
N GLY A 440 -9.08 8.93 -25.91
CA GLY A 440 -9.53 10.31 -26.02
C GLY A 440 -9.68 11.03 -24.67
N THR A 441 -8.73 10.85 -23.75
CA THR A 441 -8.74 11.51 -22.44
C THR A 441 -8.29 12.97 -22.54
N PRO A 442 -8.75 13.88 -21.66
CA PRO A 442 -8.34 15.28 -21.66
C PRO A 442 -6.82 15.48 -21.68
N GLU A 443 -6.10 14.62 -20.95
CA GLU A 443 -4.65 14.60 -20.83
C GLU A 443 -3.95 14.32 -22.18
N VAL A 444 -4.59 13.57 -23.08
CA VAL A 444 -4.06 13.21 -24.41
C VAL A 444 -4.60 14.16 -25.50
N LYS A 445 -5.83 14.66 -25.35
CA LYS A 445 -6.52 15.51 -26.34
C LYS A 445 -6.09 16.96 -26.35
N LEU A 446 -5.58 17.49 -25.24
CA LEU A 446 -5.27 18.93 -25.12
C LEU A 446 -3.93 19.34 -25.76
N HIS A 447 -3.34 18.50 -26.63
CA HIS A 447 -2.04 18.73 -27.30
C HIS A 447 -0.90 19.12 -26.36
N SER A 448 -1.01 18.83 -25.06
CA SER A 448 -0.01 19.22 -24.07
C SER A 448 1.23 18.35 -24.07
N LEU A 449 1.21 17.21 -24.79
CA LEU A 449 2.26 16.18 -24.80
C LEU A 449 2.46 15.60 -26.21
N SER A 450 3.70 15.19 -26.49
CA SER A 450 4.06 14.58 -27.78
C SER A 450 3.47 13.18 -27.91
N THR A 451 2.71 12.95 -28.98
CA THR A 451 2.22 11.62 -29.39
C THR A 451 3.19 10.91 -30.34
N GLU A 452 4.39 11.46 -30.53
CA GLU A 452 5.43 10.87 -31.36
C GLU A 452 5.81 9.47 -30.86
N GLY A 453 6.14 8.58 -31.80
CA GLY A 453 6.45 7.18 -31.50
C GLY A 453 5.22 6.27 -31.33
N PHE A 454 3.99 6.79 -31.41
CA PHE A 454 2.80 5.94 -31.45
C PHE A 454 2.36 5.61 -32.89
N THR A 455 2.29 4.32 -33.22
CA THR A 455 1.71 3.85 -34.48
C THR A 455 0.33 3.25 -34.21
N PRO A 456 -0.78 3.88 -34.63
CA PRO A 456 -2.12 3.34 -34.45
C PRO A 456 -2.29 2.04 -35.22
N VAL A 457 -3.13 1.17 -34.70
CA VAL A 457 -3.54 -0.03 -35.40
C VAL A 457 -4.63 0.33 -36.42
N GLU A 458 -4.34 0.14 -37.71
CA GLU A 458 -5.29 0.30 -38.81
C GLU A 458 -6.33 -0.84 -38.82
N ASP A 459 -7.49 -0.57 -39.43
CA ASP A 459 -8.59 -1.52 -39.66
C ASP A 459 -9.14 -2.23 -38.42
N ILE A 460 -9.22 -1.52 -37.29
CA ILE A 460 -9.83 -2.07 -36.07
C ILE A 460 -11.01 -1.23 -35.58
N ASN A 461 -12.16 -1.88 -35.49
CA ASN A 461 -13.28 -1.36 -34.71
C ASN A 461 -13.18 -1.89 -33.28
N LEU A 462 -12.89 -1.00 -32.34
CA LEU A 462 -12.76 -1.35 -30.92
C LEU A 462 -14.07 -1.90 -30.32
N GLU A 463 -15.21 -1.63 -30.94
CA GLU A 463 -16.51 -2.16 -30.49
C GLU A 463 -16.66 -3.67 -30.79
N ASP A 464 -15.98 -4.18 -31.81
CA ASP A 464 -16.16 -5.58 -32.23
C ASP A 464 -15.33 -6.57 -31.41
N ILE A 465 -14.35 -6.08 -30.66
CA ILE A 465 -13.51 -6.89 -29.76
C ILE A 465 -14.38 -7.41 -28.61
N LYS A 466 -14.46 -8.74 -28.47
CA LYS A 466 -15.25 -9.46 -27.46
C LYS A 466 -14.41 -9.84 -26.23
N TYR A 467 -15.05 -10.03 -25.09
CA TYR A 467 -14.37 -10.66 -23.96
C TYR A 467 -14.14 -12.14 -24.23
N LYS A 468 -12.96 -12.66 -23.90
CA LYS A 468 -12.71 -14.11 -23.95
C LYS A 468 -13.54 -14.88 -22.91
N ASP A 469 -13.83 -14.24 -21.78
CA ASP A 469 -14.74 -14.77 -20.75
C ASP A 469 -16.20 -14.66 -21.22
N LYS A 470 -16.85 -15.82 -21.40
CA LYS A 470 -18.25 -15.94 -21.85
C LYS A 470 -19.24 -15.23 -20.91
N SER A 471 -19.00 -15.23 -19.60
CA SER A 471 -19.87 -14.60 -18.61
C SER A 471 -19.84 -13.08 -18.74
N ARG A 472 -18.62 -12.52 -18.85
CA ARG A 472 -18.44 -11.07 -19.05
C ARG A 472 -18.99 -10.59 -20.38
N GLU A 473 -18.83 -11.38 -21.44
CA GLU A 473 -19.39 -11.05 -22.75
C GLU A 473 -20.93 -11.05 -22.72
N LYS A 474 -21.55 -12.03 -22.05
CA LYS A 474 -23.01 -12.06 -21.84
C LYS A 474 -23.49 -10.83 -21.06
N GLN A 475 -22.78 -10.43 -20.02
CA GLN A 475 -23.09 -9.23 -19.23
C GLN A 475 -22.95 -7.95 -20.07
N ARG A 476 -21.90 -7.86 -20.91
CA ARG A 476 -21.69 -6.74 -21.82
C ARG A 476 -22.83 -6.61 -22.82
N GLN A 477 -23.24 -7.70 -23.45
CA GLN A 477 -24.36 -7.70 -24.41
C GLN A 477 -25.66 -7.29 -23.74
N LYS A 478 -25.91 -7.73 -22.50
CA LYS A 478 -27.05 -7.27 -21.70
C LYS A 478 -26.99 -5.77 -21.45
N ASN A 479 -25.84 -5.23 -21.06
CA ASN A 479 -25.66 -3.79 -20.83
C ASN A 479 -25.81 -2.98 -22.13
N LEU A 480 -25.34 -3.50 -23.26
CA LEU A 480 -25.46 -2.84 -24.56
C LEU A 480 -26.91 -2.81 -25.05
N ARG A 481 -27.65 -3.91 -24.86
CA ARG A 481 -29.10 -3.96 -25.12
C ARG A 481 -29.85 -2.98 -24.21
N ALA A 482 -29.56 -2.97 -22.91
CA ALA A 482 -30.15 -2.02 -21.98
C ALA A 482 -29.86 -0.55 -22.36
N LYS A 483 -28.64 -0.24 -22.82
CA LYS A 483 -28.29 1.10 -23.32
C LYS A 483 -29.04 1.45 -24.62
N LYS A 484 -29.14 0.52 -25.58
CA LYS A 484 -29.91 0.75 -26.82
C LYS A 484 -31.40 0.91 -26.55
N GLU A 485 -31.97 0.12 -25.65
CA GLU A 485 -33.35 0.24 -25.18
C GLU A 485 -33.59 1.57 -24.44
N ALA A 486 -32.62 2.02 -23.63
CA ALA A 486 -32.69 3.31 -22.95
C ALA A 486 -32.61 4.49 -23.94
N GLN A 487 -31.76 4.39 -24.97
CA GLN A 487 -31.64 5.40 -26.03
C GLN A 487 -32.86 5.45 -26.95
N GLN A 488 -33.51 4.30 -27.21
CA GLN A 488 -34.75 4.23 -27.99
C GLN A 488 -35.99 4.72 -27.21
N LYS A 489 -35.92 4.76 -25.87
CA LYS A 489 -37.00 5.26 -24.99
C LYS A 489 -36.93 6.76 -24.71
N VAL A 490 -35.95 7.50 -25.26
CA VAL A 490 -35.92 8.96 -25.21
C VAL A 490 -36.74 9.51 -26.40
N PRO A 491 -37.90 10.15 -26.19
CA PRO A 491 -38.61 10.81 -27.28
C PRO A 491 -37.76 11.97 -27.82
N LYS A 492 -37.80 12.21 -29.14
CA LYS A 492 -37.19 13.41 -29.77
C LYS A 492 -37.65 14.67 -29.02
N PRO A 493 -36.77 15.66 -28.76
CA PRO A 493 -37.17 16.89 -28.09
C PRO A 493 -38.20 17.63 -28.94
N GLN A 494 -39.47 17.60 -28.52
CA GLN A 494 -40.48 18.53 -29.02
C GLN A 494 -40.18 19.92 -28.44
N LYS A 495 -40.21 20.94 -29.28
CA LYS A 495 -40.07 22.35 -28.88
C LYS A 495 -41.10 22.66 -27.78
N PRO A 496 -40.73 23.39 -26.71
CA PRO A 496 -41.64 23.67 -25.61
C PRO A 496 -42.73 24.63 -26.09
N ASN A 497 -43.96 24.13 -26.20
CA ASN A 497 -45.15 24.97 -26.34
C ASN A 497 -45.69 25.30 -24.94
N LYS A 498 -46.03 26.57 -24.73
CA LYS A 498 -46.37 27.17 -23.43
C LYS A 498 -47.74 26.69 -22.90
N ASN A 499 -47.73 26.21 -21.65
CA ASN A 499 -48.77 26.23 -20.59
C ASN A 499 -50.13 25.52 -20.82
N PRO A 500 -50.93 25.25 -19.75
CA PRO A 500 -50.58 24.92 -18.35
C PRO A 500 -51.33 23.68 -17.79
N ASN A 501 -50.74 23.06 -16.75
CA ASN A 501 -51.29 22.12 -15.75
C ASN A 501 -52.03 20.83 -16.18
N PRO A 502 -51.62 19.69 -15.60
CA PRO A 502 -52.57 18.73 -15.06
C PRO A 502 -52.32 18.35 -13.59
N ALA A 503 -53.43 18.00 -12.94
CA ALA A 503 -53.65 17.69 -11.53
C ALA A 503 -52.75 16.57 -10.94
N PRO A 504 -52.61 16.48 -9.60
CA PRO A 504 -51.66 15.58 -8.96
C PRO A 504 -52.09 14.10 -9.03
N ALA A 505 -51.26 13.26 -9.66
CA ALA A 505 -51.44 11.82 -9.65
C ALA A 505 -50.89 11.19 -8.37
N ALA A 506 -51.67 10.24 -7.81
CA ALA A 506 -51.48 9.63 -6.49
C ALA A 506 -50.11 8.93 -6.28
N MET A 507 -49.47 9.21 -5.13
CA MET A 507 -48.23 8.60 -4.68
C MET A 507 -48.40 7.13 -4.26
N LYS A 508 -47.76 6.20 -4.98
CA LYS A 508 -47.41 4.88 -4.42
C LYS A 508 -46.19 5.01 -3.50
N LYS A 509 -46.29 4.54 -2.26
CA LYS A 509 -45.20 4.56 -1.26
C LYS A 509 -43.99 3.74 -1.75
N LYS A 510 -42.87 4.42 -2.07
CA LYS A 510 -41.55 3.82 -2.35
C LYS A 510 -40.95 3.19 -1.09
N THR A 511 -40.27 2.04 -1.24
CA THR A 511 -39.57 1.34 -0.14
C THR A 511 -38.31 2.10 0.33
N ALA A 512 -37.84 1.89 1.56
CA ALA A 512 -36.69 2.59 2.14
C ALA A 512 -35.39 2.46 1.31
N LYS A 513 -35.18 1.30 0.65
CA LYS A 513 -34.04 1.08 -0.25
C LYS A 513 -34.16 1.91 -1.54
N GLN A 514 -35.36 2.02 -2.10
CA GLN A 514 -35.62 2.85 -3.28
C GLN A 514 -35.52 4.35 -2.97
N ARG A 515 -35.85 4.78 -1.73
CA ARG A 515 -35.64 6.16 -1.28
C ARG A 515 -34.16 6.50 -1.15
N ARG A 516 -33.36 5.64 -0.53
CA ARG A 516 -31.91 5.85 -0.42
C ARG A 516 -31.23 5.91 -1.78
N THR A 517 -31.53 5.00 -2.70
CA THR A 517 -30.91 5.00 -4.04
C THR A 517 -31.38 6.19 -4.89
N ALA A 518 -32.63 6.62 -4.78
CA ALA A 518 -33.09 7.84 -5.45
C ALA A 518 -32.38 9.08 -4.89
N GLN A 519 -32.24 9.16 -3.57
CA GLN A 519 -31.52 10.25 -2.91
C GLN A 519 -30.04 10.28 -3.31
N THR A 520 -29.35 9.13 -3.40
CA THR A 520 -27.95 9.11 -3.84
C THR A 520 -27.78 9.59 -5.29
N ILE A 521 -28.74 9.29 -6.16
CA ILE A 521 -28.71 9.73 -7.56
C ILE A 521 -29.02 11.23 -7.66
N GLU A 522 -30.00 11.72 -6.89
CA GLU A 522 -30.32 13.16 -6.79
C GLU A 522 -29.12 13.95 -6.24
N ASP A 523 -28.46 13.44 -5.19
CA ASP A 523 -27.25 14.03 -4.61
C ASP A 523 -26.08 14.04 -5.62
N GLU A 524 -25.86 12.95 -6.37
CA GLU A 524 -24.82 12.91 -7.42
C GLU A 524 -25.10 13.88 -8.58
N ASP A 525 -26.37 14.01 -9.00
CA ASP A 525 -26.79 14.94 -10.06
C ASP A 525 -26.74 16.42 -9.61
N GLU A 526 -26.98 16.69 -8.32
CA GLU A 526 -26.82 18.00 -7.71
C GLU A 526 -25.34 18.39 -7.61
N LEU A 527 -24.49 17.50 -7.08
CA LEU A 527 -23.04 17.71 -7.01
C LEU A 527 -22.42 17.93 -8.40
N ALA A 528 -22.89 17.20 -9.40
CA ALA A 528 -22.44 17.36 -10.79
C ALA A 528 -22.88 18.70 -11.41
N ARG A 529 -24.02 19.27 -10.98
CA ARG A 529 -24.48 20.60 -11.40
C ARG A 529 -23.65 21.70 -10.74
N GLU A 530 -23.43 21.63 -9.44
CA GLU A 530 -22.59 22.58 -8.70
C GLU A 530 -21.17 22.62 -9.24
N TYR A 531 -20.57 21.45 -9.54
CA TYR A 531 -19.24 21.38 -10.13
C TYR A 531 -19.15 22.06 -11.51
N ARG A 532 -20.22 22.01 -12.32
CA ARG A 532 -20.28 22.72 -13.62
C ARG A 532 -20.37 24.22 -13.42
N LEU A 533 -21.15 24.69 -12.45
CA LEU A 533 -21.26 26.10 -12.10
C LEU A 533 -19.91 26.62 -11.56
N LEU A 534 -19.23 25.85 -10.71
CA LEU A 534 -17.91 26.21 -10.19
C LEU A 534 -16.87 26.34 -11.30
N LYS A 535 -16.97 25.50 -12.33
CA LYS A 535 -16.12 25.58 -13.52
C LYS A 535 -16.42 26.81 -14.38
N LYS A 536 -17.66 27.31 -14.39
CA LYS A 536 -18.03 28.57 -15.05
C LYS A 536 -17.52 29.77 -14.25
N LEU A 537 -17.63 29.74 -12.92
CA LEU A 537 -17.08 30.76 -12.01
C LEU A 537 -15.56 30.90 -12.19
N LYS A 538 -14.83 29.78 -12.14
CA LYS A 538 -13.37 29.76 -12.37
C LYS A 538 -12.93 30.21 -13.78
N ARG A 539 -13.85 30.27 -14.74
CA ARG A 539 -13.62 30.75 -16.11
C ARG A 539 -14.11 32.19 -16.30
N GLY A 540 -14.62 32.84 -15.25
CA GLY A 540 -15.18 34.18 -15.29
C GLY A 540 -16.46 34.28 -16.14
N ALA A 541 -17.15 33.17 -16.39
CA ALA A 541 -18.36 33.13 -17.21
C ALA A 541 -19.64 33.41 -16.41
N ILE A 542 -19.54 33.37 -15.08
CA ILE A 542 -20.53 33.82 -14.08
C ILE A 542 -19.74 34.44 -12.93
N ASP A 543 -20.29 35.41 -12.23
CA ASP A 543 -19.69 36.01 -11.03
C ASP A 543 -20.06 35.26 -9.74
N GLU A 544 -19.50 35.67 -8.61
CA GLU A 544 -19.70 35.00 -7.31
C GLU A 544 -21.15 35.10 -6.82
N ASP A 545 -21.82 36.22 -7.08
CA ASP A 545 -23.24 36.44 -6.73
C ASP A 545 -24.16 35.55 -7.59
N GLU A 546 -23.89 35.45 -8.89
CA GLU A 546 -24.62 34.58 -9.81
C GLU A 546 -24.37 33.10 -9.51
N PHE A 547 -23.16 32.73 -9.09
CA PHE A 547 -22.86 31.39 -8.59
C PHE A 547 -23.68 31.07 -7.34
N ALA A 548 -23.67 31.96 -6.33
CA ALA A 548 -24.39 31.77 -5.08
C ALA A 548 -25.90 31.62 -5.28
N LYS A 549 -26.47 32.40 -6.19
CA LYS A 549 -27.88 32.31 -6.59
C LYS A 549 -28.24 31.01 -7.29
N LEU A 550 -27.33 30.50 -8.14
CA LEU A 550 -27.53 29.25 -8.90
C LEU A 550 -27.27 27.99 -8.08
N THR A 551 -26.50 28.07 -7.00
CA THR A 551 -26.25 26.98 -6.03
C THR A 551 -27.11 27.07 -4.78
N GLY A 552 -27.89 28.15 -4.60
CA GLY A 552 -28.73 28.35 -3.41
C GLY A 552 -27.93 28.61 -2.13
N THR A 553 -26.70 29.12 -2.28
CA THR A 553 -25.79 29.43 -1.17
C THR A 553 -25.78 30.93 -0.83
N GLU A 554 -26.81 31.68 -1.22
CA GLU A 554 -26.96 33.12 -0.94
C GLU A 554 -26.89 33.43 0.57
N ASP A 555 -27.28 32.49 1.43
CA ASP A 555 -27.27 32.66 2.90
C ASP A 555 -25.90 32.33 3.56
N LEU A 556 -24.88 31.97 2.77
CA LEU A 556 -23.55 31.54 3.25
C LEU A 556 -22.40 32.52 2.91
N LEU A 557 -22.69 33.58 2.15
CA LEU A 557 -21.81 34.70 1.83
C LEU A 557 -22.25 35.94 2.61
#